data_AF-A0A5C1NKG7-F1
#
_entry.id   AF-A0A5C1NKG7-F1
#
_cell.length_a   1.000
_cell.length_b   1.000
_cell.length_c   1.000
_cell.angle_alpha   90.00
_cell.angle_beta   90.00
_cell.angle_gamma   90.00
#
_symmetry.space_group_name_H-M   'P 1'
#
loop_
_entity.id
_entity.type
_entity.pdbx_description
1 polymer ?
#
loop_
_entity_poly.entity_id
_entity_poly.type
_entity_poly.pdbx_seq_one_letter_code
_entity_poly.pdbx_strand_id
1 'polypeptide(L)'
;MSSAVPDTWQDFIASPARSVALRWLSAMLGDVADEATQTALAQHPRFEQRLVERLIAQHKLTPPAALPVPAEEDIALFRLSPDAGSDLVRHCGMICHAPLFVREIRAPRVVALKERFGEAPFLAALANRELAIVDTGNAHVDDDALAHAVQRDGLACFAVWLSRQPTELANWLRLGIAEDRRLSQAQGTSQEASPDDLEIAPAVREKGIDIVRRAASAMLKRGELTP
;
A
#
# COMPACT_ATOMS: atom_id res chain seq x y z
N MET A 1 -31.43 -8.23 0.07
CA MET A 1 -30.44 -9.11 0.73
C MET A 1 -29.45 -8.18 1.41
N SER A 2 -29.48 -8.09 2.74
CA SER A 2 -28.65 -7.16 3.50
C SER A 2 -27.21 -7.70 3.49
N SER A 3 -26.35 -7.12 2.66
CA SER A 3 -24.90 -7.35 2.76
C SER A 3 -24.45 -6.74 4.08
N ALA A 4 -24.15 -7.59 5.07
CA ALA A 4 -23.47 -7.14 6.26
C ALA A 4 -22.15 -6.54 5.81
N VAL A 5 -22.02 -5.22 5.92
CA VAL A 5 -20.74 -4.55 5.71
C VAL A 5 -19.78 -5.15 6.73
N PRO A 6 -18.70 -5.81 6.32
CA PRO A 6 -17.76 -6.40 7.27
C PRO A 6 -17.20 -5.31 8.18
N ASP A 7 -17.08 -5.64 9.47
CA ASP A 7 -16.81 -4.70 10.57
C ASP A 7 -15.67 -3.72 10.28
N THR A 8 -14.63 -4.16 9.56
CA THR A 8 -13.51 -3.33 9.10
C THR A 8 -13.91 -2.08 8.31
N TRP A 9 -14.86 -2.17 7.38
CA TRP A 9 -15.27 -0.97 6.64
C TRP A 9 -16.07 -0.04 7.55
N GLN A 10 -16.87 -0.58 8.48
CA GLN A 10 -17.57 0.24 9.46
C GLN A 10 -16.59 0.94 10.42
N ASP A 11 -15.51 0.26 10.81
CA ASP A 11 -14.44 0.83 11.63
C ASP A 11 -13.76 2.01 10.92
N PHE A 12 -13.47 1.87 9.63
CA PHE A 12 -12.95 2.97 8.80
C PHE A 12 -13.93 4.15 8.77
N ILE A 13 -15.22 3.90 8.57
CA ILE A 13 -16.24 4.96 8.54
C ILE A 13 -16.38 5.65 9.90
N ALA A 14 -16.27 4.90 11.00
CA ALA A 14 -16.41 5.40 12.36
C ALA A 14 -15.18 6.17 12.85
N SER A 15 -13.98 5.84 12.36
CA SER A 15 -12.72 6.49 12.76
C SER A 15 -11.71 6.62 11.61
N PRO A 16 -12.03 7.39 10.55
CA PRO A 16 -11.21 7.46 9.34
C PRO A 16 -9.88 8.18 9.54
N ALA A 17 -9.73 9.02 10.58
CA ALA A 17 -8.44 9.65 10.86
C ALA A 17 -7.36 8.62 11.25
N ARG A 18 -7.76 7.44 11.74
CA ARG A 18 -6.81 6.34 12.05
C ARG A 18 -6.18 5.71 10.82
N SER A 19 -6.81 5.87 9.66
CA SER A 19 -6.29 5.40 8.37
C SER A 19 -5.52 6.48 7.61
N VAL A 20 -5.25 7.63 8.26
CA VAL A 20 -4.45 8.72 7.73
C VAL A 20 -3.07 8.67 8.36
N ALA A 21 -2.04 8.80 7.54
CA ALA A 21 -0.65 8.77 7.98
C ALA A 21 -0.31 10.03 8.78
N LEU A 22 0.54 9.85 9.80
CA LEU A 22 0.75 10.83 10.85
C LEU A 22 1.18 12.21 10.31
N ARG A 23 1.99 12.27 9.26
CA ARG A 23 2.46 13.53 8.65
C ARG A 23 1.33 14.51 8.32
N TRP A 24 0.19 14.00 7.86
CA TRP A 24 -0.96 14.83 7.47
C TRP A 24 -1.67 15.36 8.70
N LEU A 25 -1.67 14.57 9.78
CA LEU A 25 -2.26 14.95 11.07
C LEU A 25 -1.35 15.93 11.83
N SER A 26 -0.03 15.73 11.81
CA SER A 26 0.97 16.59 12.46
C SER A 26 0.86 18.03 11.96
N ALA A 27 0.68 18.24 10.65
CA ALA A 27 0.47 19.57 10.08
C ALA A 27 -0.76 20.30 10.65
N MET A 28 -1.78 19.56 11.10
CA MET A 28 -3.00 20.11 11.70
C MET A 28 -2.92 20.28 13.22
N LEU A 29 -2.10 19.47 13.89
CA LEU A 29 -1.87 19.49 15.34
C LEU A 29 -0.82 20.53 15.75
N GLY A 30 0.05 20.95 14.81
CA GLY A 30 1.09 21.95 15.00
C GLY A 30 2.40 21.36 15.56
N ASP A 31 3.49 22.10 15.37
CA ASP A 31 4.88 21.70 15.70
C ASP A 31 5.23 21.70 17.20
N VAL A 32 4.22 21.77 18.08
CA VAL A 32 4.44 22.03 19.52
C VAL A 32 4.72 20.75 20.31
N ALA A 33 4.56 19.58 19.71
CA ALA A 33 4.59 18.28 20.36
C ALA A 33 5.52 17.29 19.64
N ASP A 34 6.13 16.38 20.41
CA ASP A 34 6.89 15.25 19.84
C ASP A 34 5.97 14.24 19.13
N GLU A 35 6.56 13.36 18.32
CA GLU A 35 5.83 12.40 17.48
C GLU A 35 4.92 11.46 18.32
N ALA A 36 5.38 11.06 19.50
CA ALA A 36 4.61 10.22 20.42
C ALA A 36 3.34 10.95 20.91
N THR A 37 3.46 12.23 21.27
CA THR A 37 2.32 13.05 21.68
C THR A 37 1.39 13.34 20.51
N GLN A 38 1.92 13.63 19.32
CA GLN A 38 1.11 13.82 18.11
C GLN A 38 0.31 12.56 17.77
N THR A 39 0.93 11.38 17.86
CA THR A 39 0.27 10.09 17.68
C THR A 39 -0.86 9.89 18.69
N ALA A 40 -0.58 10.14 19.98
CA ALA A 40 -1.58 10.01 21.04
C ALA A 40 -2.77 10.97 20.83
N LEU A 41 -2.51 12.20 20.39
CA LEU A 41 -3.56 13.18 20.07
C LEU A 41 -4.36 12.78 18.83
N ALA A 42 -3.69 12.31 17.78
CA ALA A 42 -4.32 11.82 16.54
C ALA A 42 -5.28 10.66 16.79
N GLN A 43 -4.94 9.77 17.73
CA GLN A 43 -5.76 8.60 18.07
C GLN A 43 -6.84 8.91 19.13
N HIS A 44 -6.82 10.09 19.73
CA HIS A 44 -7.72 10.41 20.83
C HIS A 44 -9.15 10.69 20.32
N PRO A 45 -10.19 9.97 20.81
CA PRO A 45 -11.55 10.06 20.27
C PRO A 45 -12.16 11.47 20.27
N ARG A 46 -11.76 12.32 21.23
CA ARG A 46 -12.22 13.72 21.30
C ARG A 46 -11.80 14.57 20.10
N PHE A 47 -10.71 14.21 19.42
CA PHE A 47 -10.20 14.98 18.27
C PHE A 47 -10.62 14.39 16.93
N GLU A 48 -11.08 13.14 16.89
CA GLU A 48 -11.49 12.42 15.68
C GLU A 48 -12.39 13.28 14.76
N GLN A 49 -13.54 13.72 15.27
CA GLN A 49 -14.49 14.51 14.48
C GLN A 49 -13.86 15.77 13.88
N ARG A 50 -13.10 16.53 14.71
CA ARG A 50 -12.49 17.79 14.28
C ARG A 50 -11.33 17.57 13.31
N LEU A 51 -10.58 16.48 13.45
CA LEU A 51 -9.53 16.09 12.51
C LEU A 51 -10.16 15.72 11.16
N VAL A 52 -11.21 14.90 11.17
CA VAL A 52 -11.94 14.49 9.96
C VAL A 52 -12.54 15.69 9.23
N GLU A 53 -13.21 16.61 9.94
CA GLU A 53 -13.76 17.84 9.35
C GLU A 53 -12.67 18.70 8.69
N ARG A 54 -11.50 18.82 9.33
CA ARG A 54 -10.35 19.55 8.77
C ARG A 54 -9.76 18.86 7.56
N LEU A 55 -9.59 17.54 7.58
CA LEU A 55 -9.10 16.75 6.44
C LEU A 55 -10.04 16.91 5.24
N ILE A 56 -11.35 16.81 5.47
CA ILE A 56 -12.37 17.02 4.44
C ILE A 56 -12.24 18.42 3.84
N ALA A 57 -12.16 19.46 4.67
CA ALA A 57 -12.05 20.83 4.17
C ALA A 57 -10.73 21.10 3.41
N GLN A 58 -9.61 20.62 3.95
CA GLN A 58 -8.27 20.87 3.40
C GLN A 58 -8.03 20.10 2.10
N HIS A 59 -8.44 18.84 2.03
CA HIS A 59 -8.18 17.95 0.90
C HIS A 59 -9.40 17.78 -0.02
N LYS A 60 -10.49 18.49 0.25
CA LYS A 60 -11.77 18.42 -0.50
C LYS A 60 -12.30 16.99 -0.60
N LEU A 61 -12.21 16.24 0.51
CA LEU A 61 -12.59 14.83 0.55
C LEU A 61 -14.11 14.68 0.57
N THR A 62 -14.59 13.54 0.05
CA THR A 62 -15.98 13.14 0.27
C THR A 62 -16.13 12.68 1.73
N PRO A 63 -17.20 13.10 2.45
CA PRO A 63 -17.43 12.66 3.81
C PRO A 63 -17.49 11.12 3.91
N PRO A 64 -16.91 10.51 4.96
CA PRO A 64 -16.83 9.05 5.10
C PRO A 64 -18.16 8.33 4.88
N ALA A 65 -19.23 8.81 5.50
CA ALA A 65 -20.58 8.24 5.38
C ALA A 65 -21.17 8.26 3.95
N ALA A 66 -20.62 9.05 3.04
CA ALA A 66 -21.02 9.13 1.63
C ALA A 66 -20.09 8.37 0.69
N LEU A 67 -19.06 7.69 1.21
CA LEU A 67 -18.13 6.92 0.39
C LEU A 67 -18.78 5.67 -0.19
N PRO A 68 -18.47 5.30 -1.43
CA PRO A 68 -18.87 4.02 -1.99
C PRO A 68 -18.19 2.89 -1.21
N VAL A 69 -18.94 1.82 -0.95
CA VAL A 69 -18.40 0.62 -0.31
C VAL A 69 -17.36 -0.02 -1.24
N PRO A 70 -16.14 -0.32 -0.77
CA PRO A 70 -15.13 -1.00 -1.57
C PRO A 70 -15.56 -2.42 -1.94
N ALA A 71 -14.92 -2.99 -2.96
CA ALA A 71 -15.09 -4.41 -3.29
C ALA A 71 -14.68 -5.28 -2.08
N GLU A 72 -15.38 -6.40 -1.88
CA GLU A 72 -15.19 -7.27 -0.70
C GLU A 72 -13.74 -7.74 -0.56
N GLU A 73 -13.10 -8.05 -1.69
CA GLU A 73 -11.71 -8.51 -1.73
C GLU A 73 -10.70 -7.42 -1.35
N ASP A 74 -11.09 -6.15 -1.44
CA ASP A 74 -10.25 -4.99 -1.12
C ASP A 74 -10.42 -4.51 0.33
N ILE A 75 -11.44 -4.98 1.05
CA ILE A 75 -11.73 -4.54 2.43
C ILE A 75 -10.55 -4.82 3.37
N ALA A 76 -9.80 -5.90 3.14
CA ALA A 76 -8.63 -6.23 3.92
C ALA A 76 -7.57 -5.10 3.91
N LEU A 77 -7.44 -4.34 2.83
CA LEU A 77 -6.47 -3.23 2.76
C LEU A 77 -6.76 -2.11 3.75
N PHE A 78 -8.02 -1.93 4.15
CA PHE A 78 -8.42 -0.93 5.15
C PHE A 78 -8.04 -1.32 6.58
N ARG A 79 -7.56 -2.55 6.80
CA ARG A 79 -7.01 -3.00 8.09
C ARG A 79 -5.52 -2.70 8.25
N LEU A 80 -4.84 -2.34 7.16
CA LEU A 80 -3.43 -2.03 7.21
C LEU A 80 -3.23 -0.69 7.91
N SER A 81 -2.17 -0.59 8.71
CA SER A 81 -1.69 0.68 9.23
C SER A 81 -1.53 1.70 8.09
N PRO A 82 -1.84 2.99 8.29
CA PRO A 82 -1.66 4.02 7.27
C PRO A 82 -0.23 4.12 6.72
N ASP A 83 0.76 3.68 7.49
CA ASP A 83 2.18 3.72 7.08
C ASP A 83 2.64 2.44 6.36
N ALA A 84 1.74 1.46 6.18
CA ALA A 84 2.03 0.17 5.57
C ALA A 84 2.33 0.22 4.05
N GLY A 85 2.15 1.37 3.40
CA GLY A 85 2.24 1.51 1.95
C GLY A 85 3.55 1.02 1.35
N SER A 86 4.68 1.41 1.94
CA SER A 86 6.01 1.01 1.47
C SER A 86 6.24 -0.50 1.59
N ASP A 87 5.78 -1.09 2.69
CA ASP A 87 5.91 -2.54 2.91
C ASP A 87 4.97 -3.33 2.01
N LEU A 88 3.75 -2.83 1.76
CA LEU A 88 2.81 -3.41 0.81
C LEU A 88 3.40 -3.42 -0.60
N VAL A 89 3.99 -2.31 -1.04
CA VAL A 89 4.69 -2.19 -2.32
C VAL A 89 5.85 -3.20 -2.41
N ARG A 90 6.65 -3.34 -1.34
CA ARG A 90 7.74 -4.32 -1.30
C ARG A 90 7.23 -5.75 -1.45
N HIS A 91 6.16 -6.11 -0.73
CA HIS A 91 5.51 -7.42 -0.86
C HIS A 91 5.00 -7.65 -2.29
N CYS A 92 4.35 -6.67 -2.90
CA CYS A 92 3.85 -6.77 -4.28
C CYS A 92 4.99 -7.03 -5.26
N GLY A 93 6.07 -6.25 -5.18
CA GLY A 93 7.24 -6.41 -6.02
C GLY A 93 7.90 -7.78 -5.86
N MET A 94 8.04 -8.24 -4.63
CA MET A 94 8.59 -9.57 -4.35
C MET A 94 7.74 -10.70 -4.94
N ILE A 95 6.41 -10.58 -4.90
CA ILE A 95 5.50 -11.54 -5.56
C ILE A 95 5.67 -11.49 -7.09
N CYS A 96 5.80 -10.29 -7.70
CA CYS A 96 6.04 -10.15 -9.14
C CYS A 96 7.30 -10.90 -9.60
N HIS A 97 8.33 -10.87 -8.76
CA HIS A 97 9.67 -11.43 -8.98
C HIS A 97 9.88 -12.78 -8.30
N ALA A 98 8.82 -13.42 -7.78
CA ALA A 98 8.90 -14.65 -7.01
C ALA A 98 9.80 -15.75 -7.60
N PRO A 99 9.83 -16.02 -8.93
CA PRO A 99 10.66 -17.06 -9.51
C PRO A 99 12.17 -16.88 -9.27
N LEU A 100 12.64 -15.63 -9.10
CA LEU A 100 14.03 -15.33 -8.78
C LEU A 100 14.40 -15.73 -7.35
N PHE A 101 13.44 -15.69 -6.43
CA PHE A 101 13.61 -16.07 -5.03
C PHE A 101 13.38 -17.57 -4.82
N VAL A 102 12.34 -18.14 -5.44
CA VAL A 102 11.94 -19.55 -5.29
C VAL A 102 12.99 -20.53 -5.80
N ARG A 103 13.72 -20.16 -6.88
CA ARG A 103 14.73 -21.05 -7.49
C ARG A 103 16.08 -21.02 -6.78
N GLU A 104 16.30 -20.06 -5.88
CA GLU A 104 17.54 -20.01 -5.14
C GLU A 104 17.53 -21.04 -4.00
N ILE A 105 18.43 -22.02 -4.11
CA ILE A 105 18.54 -23.13 -3.16
C ILE A 105 19.82 -23.06 -2.32
N ARG A 106 20.75 -22.15 -2.65
CA ARG A 106 21.99 -21.99 -1.90
C ARG A 106 21.71 -21.21 -0.63
N ALA A 107 21.80 -21.88 0.52
CA ALA A 107 21.47 -21.30 1.82
C ALA A 107 22.11 -19.93 2.09
N PRO A 108 23.41 -19.67 1.80
CA PRO A 108 24.01 -18.36 2.02
C PRO A 108 23.34 -17.24 1.21
N ARG A 109 22.92 -17.56 -0.02
CA ARG A 109 22.27 -16.61 -0.91
C ARG A 109 20.81 -16.35 -0.48
N VAL A 110 20.10 -17.38 -0.05
CA VAL A 110 18.76 -17.22 0.53
C VAL A 110 18.79 -16.33 1.77
N VAL A 111 19.79 -16.52 2.65
CA VAL A 111 19.98 -15.67 3.83
C VAL A 111 20.21 -14.21 3.42
N ALA A 112 21.15 -13.97 2.48
CA ALA A 112 21.41 -12.61 1.99
C ALA A 112 20.18 -11.94 1.36
N LEU A 113 19.37 -12.69 0.59
CA LEU A 113 18.13 -12.17 0.01
C LEU A 113 17.09 -11.84 1.09
N LYS A 114 16.94 -12.69 2.11
CA LYS A 114 16.04 -12.40 3.24
C LYS A 114 16.48 -11.19 4.06
N GLU A 115 17.77 -11.04 4.32
CA GLU A 115 18.33 -9.88 5.03
C GLU A 115 18.07 -8.59 4.25
N ARG A 116 18.22 -8.64 2.93
CA ARG A 116 18.07 -7.48 2.05
C ARG A 116 16.62 -7.08 1.80
N PHE A 117 15.75 -8.06 1.53
CA PHE A 117 14.37 -7.80 1.09
C PHE A 117 13.32 -8.00 2.18
N GLY A 118 13.72 -8.54 3.34
CA GLY A 118 12.84 -8.90 4.43
C GLY A 118 12.35 -10.34 4.32
N GLU A 119 12.34 -11.05 5.44
CA GLU A 119 11.90 -12.44 5.50
C GLU A 119 10.40 -12.59 5.19
N ALA A 120 9.56 -11.67 5.65
CA ALA A 120 8.13 -11.75 5.43
C ALA A 120 7.71 -11.53 3.96
N PRO A 121 8.19 -10.46 3.27
CA PRO A 121 8.06 -10.33 1.83
C PRO A 121 8.58 -11.55 1.06
N PHE A 122 9.69 -12.15 1.50
CA PHE A 122 10.25 -13.36 0.90
C PHE A 122 9.29 -14.55 1.01
N LEU A 123 8.73 -14.78 2.20
CA LEU A 123 7.77 -15.87 2.41
C LEU A 123 6.45 -15.63 1.65
N ALA A 124 6.00 -14.38 1.52
CA ALA A 124 4.85 -14.03 0.70
C ALA A 124 5.09 -14.32 -0.79
N ALA A 125 6.28 -14.03 -1.31
CA ALA A 125 6.66 -14.36 -2.68
C ALA A 125 6.65 -15.88 -2.94
N LEU A 126 7.19 -16.68 -2.02
CA LEU A 126 7.15 -18.14 -2.14
C LEU A 126 5.72 -18.68 -2.19
N ALA A 127 4.83 -18.14 -1.35
CA ALA A 127 3.46 -18.60 -1.22
C ALA A 127 2.55 -18.22 -2.40
N ASN A 128 2.90 -17.17 -3.16
CA ASN A 128 2.09 -16.64 -4.26
C ASN A 128 2.84 -16.64 -5.61
N ARG A 129 3.80 -17.57 -5.77
CA ARG A 129 4.68 -17.65 -6.94
C ARG A 129 3.96 -17.82 -8.28
N GLU A 130 2.73 -18.33 -8.27
CA GLU A 130 1.86 -18.46 -9.44
C GLU A 130 1.40 -17.11 -10.01
N LEU A 131 1.39 -16.06 -9.17
CA LEU A 131 1.07 -14.70 -9.59
C LEU A 131 2.27 -13.94 -10.17
N ALA A 132 3.45 -14.56 -10.22
CA ALA A 132 4.63 -13.95 -10.79
C ALA A 132 4.39 -13.43 -12.21
N ILE A 133 5.07 -12.32 -12.51
CA ILE A 133 4.99 -11.61 -13.78
C ILE A 133 6.32 -11.69 -14.53
N VAL A 134 7.43 -11.70 -13.81
CA VAL A 134 8.76 -11.70 -14.42
C VAL A 134 9.25 -13.13 -14.62
N ASP A 135 9.64 -13.44 -15.87
CA ASP A 135 10.32 -14.70 -16.16
C ASP A 135 11.80 -14.61 -15.78
N THR A 136 12.29 -15.72 -15.24
CA THR A 136 13.66 -16.00 -14.82
C THR A 136 14.74 -15.85 -15.89
N GLY A 137 14.36 -15.70 -17.16
CA GLY A 137 15.30 -15.45 -18.26
C GLY A 137 15.96 -14.07 -18.18
N ASN A 138 15.35 -13.12 -17.48
CA ASN A 138 15.90 -11.80 -17.21
C ASN A 138 16.53 -11.76 -15.82
N ALA A 139 17.68 -12.41 -15.67
CA ALA A 139 18.49 -12.25 -14.46
C ALA A 139 18.91 -10.78 -14.34
N HIS A 140 18.58 -10.15 -13.21
CA HIS A 140 19.11 -8.83 -12.89
C HIS A 140 20.63 -8.91 -12.73
N VAL A 141 21.31 -7.84 -13.15
CA VAL A 141 22.79 -7.75 -13.15
C VAL A 141 23.35 -7.98 -11.75
N ASP A 142 22.66 -7.44 -10.73
CA ASP A 142 22.98 -7.58 -9.32
C ASP A 142 21.71 -7.40 -8.45
N ASP A 143 21.91 -7.42 -7.13
CA ASP A 143 20.84 -7.26 -6.15
C ASP A 143 20.29 -5.83 -6.08
N ASP A 144 21.08 -4.83 -6.45
CA ASP A 144 20.64 -3.43 -6.49
C ASP A 144 19.64 -3.24 -7.62
N ALA A 145 19.98 -3.76 -8.80
CA ALA A 145 19.08 -3.81 -9.94
C ALA A 145 17.79 -4.59 -9.63
N LEU A 146 17.89 -5.72 -8.91
CA LEU A 146 16.71 -6.46 -8.45
C LEU A 146 15.88 -5.64 -7.45
N ALA A 147 16.51 -4.94 -6.51
CA ALA A 147 15.80 -4.10 -5.54
C ALA A 147 15.04 -2.95 -6.20
N HIS A 148 15.66 -2.30 -7.19
CA HIS A 148 14.99 -1.27 -7.99
C HIS A 148 13.81 -1.85 -8.78
N ALA A 149 13.97 -3.02 -9.42
CA ALA A 149 12.89 -3.67 -10.17
C ALA A 149 11.72 -4.11 -9.28
N VAL A 150 12.02 -4.70 -8.11
CA VAL A 150 11.03 -5.06 -7.09
C VAL A 150 10.24 -3.81 -6.67
N GLN A 151 10.91 -2.71 -6.34
CA GLN A 151 10.22 -1.48 -5.95
C GLN A 151 9.34 -0.92 -7.06
N ARG A 152 9.86 -0.84 -8.29
CA ARG A 152 9.13 -0.32 -9.46
C ARG A 152 7.88 -1.15 -9.76
N ASP A 153 8.02 -2.46 -9.85
CA ASP A 153 6.91 -3.34 -10.23
C ASP A 153 5.89 -3.48 -9.10
N GLY A 154 6.34 -3.38 -7.84
CA GLY A 154 5.47 -3.26 -6.67
C GLY A 154 4.63 -1.99 -6.69
N LEU A 155 5.25 -0.83 -6.99
CA LEU A 155 4.54 0.44 -7.16
C LEU A 155 3.56 0.37 -8.32
N ALA A 156 3.93 -0.26 -9.44
CA ALA A 156 3.05 -0.44 -10.58
C ALA A 156 1.81 -1.28 -10.23
N CYS A 157 1.97 -2.38 -9.47
CA CYS A 157 0.82 -3.16 -8.98
C CYS A 157 -0.12 -2.32 -8.12
N PHE A 158 0.45 -1.56 -7.18
CA PHE A 158 -0.35 -0.72 -6.28
C PHE A 158 -1.03 0.44 -7.01
N ALA A 159 -0.37 1.04 -8.00
CA ALA A 159 -0.95 2.07 -8.87
C ALA A 159 -2.12 1.52 -9.69
N VAL A 160 -2.01 0.30 -10.24
CA VAL A 160 -3.12 -0.36 -10.94
C VAL A 160 -4.30 -0.56 -10.00
N TRP A 161 -4.06 -1.08 -8.79
CA TRP A 161 -5.11 -1.26 -7.79
C TRP A 161 -5.78 0.07 -7.40
N LEU A 162 -4.99 1.11 -7.12
CA LEU A 162 -5.50 2.41 -6.73
C LEU A 162 -6.33 3.06 -7.86
N SER A 163 -5.94 2.88 -9.13
CA SER A 163 -6.67 3.39 -10.29
C SER A 163 -8.05 2.77 -10.49
N ARG A 164 -8.31 1.60 -9.88
CA ARG A 164 -9.61 0.91 -9.92
C ARG A 164 -10.53 1.31 -8.79
N GLN A 165 -10.03 2.02 -7.78
CA GLN A 165 -10.86 2.50 -6.69
C GLN A 165 -11.71 3.68 -7.16
N PRO A 166 -12.94 3.84 -6.64
CA PRO A 166 -13.70 5.07 -6.81
C PRO A 166 -12.86 6.29 -6.44
N THR A 167 -12.98 7.38 -7.18
CA THR A 167 -12.11 8.56 -7.02
C THR A 167 -12.18 9.13 -5.60
N GLU A 168 -13.36 9.13 -5.00
CA GLU A 168 -13.63 9.59 -3.65
C GLU A 168 -12.85 8.76 -2.62
N LEU A 169 -12.81 7.44 -2.81
CA LEU A 169 -12.09 6.50 -1.95
C LEU A 169 -10.58 6.58 -2.16
N ALA A 170 -10.14 6.68 -3.41
CA ALA A 170 -8.73 6.84 -3.76
C ALA A 170 -8.13 8.10 -3.11
N ASN A 171 -8.90 9.19 -2.99
CA ASN A 171 -8.46 10.42 -2.32
C ASN A 171 -8.18 10.20 -0.82
N TRP A 172 -9.00 9.41 -0.13
CA TRP A 172 -8.74 9.02 1.26
C TRP A 172 -7.51 8.12 1.37
N LEU A 173 -7.38 7.12 0.50
CA LEU A 173 -6.23 6.20 0.51
C LEU A 173 -4.89 6.92 0.31
N ARG A 174 -4.85 7.99 -0.50
CA ARG A 174 -3.65 8.83 -0.69
C ARG A 174 -3.23 9.63 0.55
N LEU A 175 -4.08 9.72 1.57
CA LEU A 175 -3.71 10.29 2.87
C LEU A 175 -3.15 9.25 3.84
N GLY A 176 -3.19 7.97 3.49
CA GLY A 176 -2.65 6.87 4.30
C GLY A 176 -1.80 5.95 3.45
N ILE A 177 -2.26 4.71 3.29
CA ILE A 177 -1.49 3.63 2.67
C ILE A 177 -0.99 3.92 1.25
N ALA A 178 -1.61 4.86 0.52
CA ALA A 178 -1.24 5.24 -0.85
C ALA A 178 -0.58 6.63 -0.92
N GLU A 179 0.01 7.13 0.16
CA GLU A 179 0.63 8.46 0.17
C GLU A 179 1.95 8.56 -0.60
N ASP A 180 2.51 7.45 -1.10
CA ASP A 180 3.73 7.50 -1.90
C ASP A 180 3.59 8.48 -3.08
N ARG A 181 4.47 9.49 -3.09
CA ARG A 181 4.48 10.57 -4.09
C ARG A 181 4.56 10.05 -5.52
N ARG A 182 5.23 8.91 -5.74
CA ARG A 182 5.39 8.28 -7.06
C ARG A 182 4.04 7.79 -7.61
N LEU A 183 3.12 7.36 -6.75
CA LEU A 183 1.76 6.98 -7.14
C LEU A 183 0.94 8.18 -7.62
N SER A 184 1.21 9.37 -7.07
CA SER A 184 0.54 10.61 -7.48
C SER A 184 1.05 11.11 -8.84
N GLN A 185 2.32 10.83 -9.18
CA GLN A 185 2.90 11.18 -10.48
C GLN A 185 2.36 10.30 -11.62
N ALA A 186 2.13 9.02 -11.36
CA ALA A 186 1.61 8.06 -12.35
C ALA A 186 0.19 8.37 -12.87
N GLN A 187 -0.52 9.31 -12.26
CA GLN A 187 -1.92 9.66 -12.59
C GLN A 187 -2.10 11.10 -13.10
N GLY A 188 -1.04 11.91 -13.11
CA GLY A 188 -1.07 13.28 -13.59
C GLY A 188 -0.74 13.37 -15.08
N THR A 189 -1.69 13.86 -15.89
CA THR A 189 -1.39 14.39 -17.23
C THR A 189 -0.66 15.73 -17.08
N SER A 190 0.64 15.70 -16.81
CA SER A 190 1.49 16.89 -16.83
C SER A 190 2.66 16.67 -17.77
N GLN A 191 2.85 17.66 -18.63
CA GLN A 191 3.59 17.62 -19.89
C GLN A 191 5.12 17.69 -19.74
N GLU A 192 5.65 17.22 -18.63
CA GLU A 192 7.07 16.98 -18.41
C GLU A 192 7.21 15.55 -17.93
N ALA A 193 7.20 14.62 -18.89
CA ALA A 193 7.51 13.21 -18.63
C ALA A 193 8.88 13.16 -17.94
N SER A 194 8.87 12.84 -16.65
CA SER A 194 10.09 12.45 -15.97
C SER A 194 10.51 11.11 -16.59
N PRO A 195 11.81 10.82 -16.77
CA PRO A 195 12.25 9.51 -17.27
C PRO A 195 11.83 8.31 -16.37
N ASP A 196 11.14 8.58 -15.26
CA ASP A 196 10.64 7.63 -14.26
C ASP A 196 9.10 7.53 -14.23
N ASP A 197 8.40 8.02 -15.27
CA ASP A 197 6.97 7.74 -15.44
C ASP A 197 6.76 6.23 -15.36
N LEU A 198 5.99 5.78 -14.37
CA LEU A 198 5.74 4.36 -14.09
C LEU A 198 5.12 3.69 -15.32
N GLU A 199 5.95 3.12 -16.18
CA GLU A 199 5.50 2.35 -17.32
C GLU A 199 4.90 1.02 -16.82
N ILE A 200 3.57 0.98 -16.74
CA ILE A 200 2.86 -0.19 -16.25
C ILE A 200 2.81 -1.25 -17.34
N ALA A 201 3.66 -2.27 -17.22
CA ALA A 201 3.73 -3.42 -18.11
C ALA A 201 2.37 -4.16 -18.22
N PRO A 202 2.03 -4.74 -19.39
CA PRO A 202 0.73 -5.41 -19.60
C PRO A 202 0.42 -6.51 -18.56
N ALA A 203 1.41 -7.31 -18.19
CA ALA A 203 1.24 -8.36 -17.19
C ALA A 203 0.96 -7.82 -15.78
N VAL A 204 1.45 -6.62 -15.44
CA VAL A 204 1.09 -5.92 -14.20
C VAL A 204 -0.36 -5.43 -14.25
N ARG A 205 -0.87 -5.01 -15.41
CA ARG A 205 -2.28 -4.63 -15.56
C ARG A 205 -3.22 -5.83 -15.39
N GLU A 206 -2.77 -7.01 -15.80
CA GLU A 206 -3.54 -8.25 -15.69
C GLU A 206 -3.57 -8.78 -14.25
N LYS A 207 -2.41 -8.90 -13.58
CA LYS A 207 -2.30 -9.57 -12.27
C LYS A 207 -2.13 -8.63 -11.07
N GLY A 208 -1.84 -7.35 -11.28
CA GLY A 208 -1.40 -6.42 -10.24
C GLY A 208 -2.39 -6.26 -9.09
N ILE A 209 -3.69 -6.26 -9.38
CA ILE A 209 -4.75 -6.18 -8.36
C ILE A 209 -4.72 -7.40 -7.44
N ASP A 210 -4.62 -8.60 -8.01
CA ASP A 210 -4.56 -9.84 -7.23
C ASP A 210 -3.28 -9.92 -6.41
N ILE A 211 -2.16 -9.45 -6.96
CA ILE A 211 -0.89 -9.33 -6.24
C ILE A 211 -1.04 -8.43 -5.00
N VAL A 212 -1.66 -7.25 -5.15
CA VAL A 212 -1.92 -6.32 -4.03
C VAL A 212 -2.79 -6.98 -2.95
N ARG A 213 -3.85 -7.68 -3.34
CA ARG A 213 -4.74 -8.39 -2.41
C ARG A 213 -4.01 -9.51 -1.66
N ARG A 214 -3.17 -10.29 -2.35
CA ARG A 214 -2.36 -11.35 -1.72
C ARG A 214 -1.30 -10.78 -0.79
N ALA A 215 -0.63 -9.69 -1.19
CA ALA A 215 0.34 -8.99 -0.36
C ALA A 215 -0.30 -8.48 0.94
N ALA A 216 -1.43 -7.76 0.85
CA ALA A 216 -2.16 -7.28 2.02
C ALA A 216 -2.62 -8.43 2.93
N SER A 217 -3.14 -9.52 2.37
CA SER A 217 -3.52 -10.71 3.15
C SER A 217 -2.32 -11.34 3.87
N ALA A 218 -1.15 -11.39 3.24
CA ALA A 218 0.06 -11.93 3.84
C ALA A 218 0.54 -11.08 5.04
N MET A 219 0.53 -9.76 4.89
CA MET A 219 0.90 -8.82 5.96
C MET A 219 -0.02 -8.94 7.18
N LEU A 220 -1.34 -9.05 6.96
CA LEU A 220 -2.31 -9.21 8.04
C LEU A 220 -2.20 -10.55 8.77
N LYS A 221 -1.91 -11.65 8.05
CA LYS A 221 -1.76 -12.98 8.67
C LYS A 221 -0.55 -13.07 9.61
N ARG A 222 0.44 -12.20 9.43
CA ARG A 222 1.66 -12.16 10.26
C ARG A 222 1.57 -11.16 11.41
N GLY A 223 0.50 -10.37 11.49
CA GLY A 223 0.35 -9.32 12.49
C GLY A 223 1.35 -8.18 12.30
N GLU A 224 1.90 -8.00 11.09
CA GLU A 224 3.00 -7.07 10.89
C GLU A 224 2.57 -5.60 11.00
N LEU A 225 1.31 -5.27 10.69
CA LEU A 225 0.88 -3.87 10.55
C LEU A 225 -0.63 -3.68 10.81
N THR A 226 -1.15 -4.23 11.91
CA THR A 226 -2.48 -3.85 12.42
C THR A 226 -2.37 -2.63 13.33
N PRO A 227 -3.26 -1.64 13.23
CA PRO A 227 -3.28 -0.47 14.11
C PRO A 227 -3.54 -0.84 15.57
#